data_AF-A0A1I0RSG1-F1
#
_entry.id   AF-A0A1I0RSG1-F1
#
_cell.length_a   1.000
_cell.length_b   1.000
_cell.length_c   1.000
_cell.angle_alpha   90.00
_cell.angle_beta   90.00
_cell.angle_gamma   90.00
#
_symmetry.space_group_name_H-M   'P 1'
#
loop_
_entity.id
_entity.type
_entity.pdbx_description
1 polymer ?
#
loop_
_entity_poly.entity_id
_entity_poly.type
_entity_poly.pdbx_seq_one_letter_code
_entity_poly.pdbx_strand_id
1 'polypeptide(L)' 'MKNLKKLSKGQLKSISGAGGIKLPEPEFCMYACNGMVICAACSDDFKCPDDTM' A
#
# COMPACT_ATOMS: atom_id res chain seq x y z
N MET A 1 20.29 5.09 23.17
CA MET A 1 19.81 3.82 22.56
C MET A 1 18.38 3.56 23.01
N LYS A 2 17.40 3.48 22.10
CA LYS A 2 16.00 3.21 22.46
C LYS A 2 15.82 1.69 22.63
N ASN A 3 15.50 1.25 23.83
CA ASN A 3 15.24 -0.16 24.13
C ASN A 3 13.80 -0.50 23.68
N LEU A 4 13.66 -1.07 22.48
CA LEU A 4 12.36 -1.42 21.92
C LEU A 4 11.83 -2.66 22.62
N LYS A 5 10.82 -2.49 23.49
CA LYS A 5 10.13 -3.60 24.14
C LYS A 5 9.38 -4.43 23.10
N LYS A 6 9.62 -5.74 23.09
CA LYS A 6 8.91 -6.69 22.22
C LYS A 6 7.43 -6.77 22.65
N LEU A 7 6.53 -6.35 21.79
CA LEU A 7 5.09 -6.37 22.07
C LEU A 7 4.54 -7.80 21.98
N SER A 8 3.63 -8.15 22.89
CA SER A 8 2.95 -9.45 22.86
C SER A 8 1.90 -9.51 21.74
N LYS A 9 1.48 -10.71 21.36
CA LYS A 9 0.45 -10.92 20.30
C LYS A 9 -0.87 -10.19 20.59
N GLY A 10 -1.24 -10.06 21.86
CA GLY A 10 -2.42 -9.29 22.27
C GLY A 10 -2.23 -7.79 22.08
N GLN A 11 -1.03 -7.27 22.41
CA GLN A 11 -0.70 -5.86 22.22
C GLN A 11 -0.62 -5.47 20.74
N LEU A 12 -0.12 -6.36 19.87
CA LEU A 12 -0.12 -6.14 18.41
C LEU A 12 -1.53 -5.92 17.86
N LYS A 13 -2.52 -6.68 18.35
CA LYS A 13 -3.93 -6.53 17.95
C LYS A 13 -4.55 -5.22 18.43
N SER A 14 -4.06 -4.66 19.54
CA SER A 14 -4.53 -3.38 20.08
C SER A 14 -3.76 -2.17 19.55
N ILE A 15 -2.78 -2.34 18.64
CA ILE A 15 -2.17 -1.21 17.93
C ILE A 15 -3.21 -0.70 16.92
N SER A 16 -4.13 0.10 17.42
CA SER A 16 -5.06 0.88 16.63
C SER A 16 -4.34 2.08 16.01
N GLY A 17 -3.37 1.80 15.14
CA GLY A 17 -2.76 2.79 14.25
C GLY A 17 -3.34 2.77 12.83
N ALA A 18 -4.00 1.68 12.44
CA ALA A 18 -4.52 1.45 11.09
C ALA A 18 -6.04 1.21 11.04
N GLY A 19 -6.76 1.37 12.17
CA GLY A 19 -8.20 1.07 12.28
C GLY A 19 -9.13 2.29 12.46
N GLY A 20 -8.58 3.50 12.50
CA GLY A 20 -9.34 4.74 12.73
C GLY A 20 -9.24 5.77 11.59
N ILE A 21 -8.33 5.56 10.65
CA ILE A 21 -8.21 6.40 9.47
C ILE A 21 -8.99 5.67 8.39
N LYS A 22 -10.23 6.08 8.15
CA LYS A 22 -10.88 5.83 6.87
C LYS A 22 -10.11 6.63 5.82
N LEU A 23 -8.91 6.18 5.44
CA LEU A 23 -8.36 6.60 4.17
C LEU A 23 -9.41 6.15 3.14
N PRO A 24 -9.84 7.02 2.23
CA PRO A 24 -10.70 6.59 1.14
C PRO A 24 -10.04 5.33 0.55
N GLU A 25 -10.81 4.24 0.45
CA GLU A 25 -10.31 3.01 -0.16
C GLU A 25 -9.73 3.44 -1.50
N PRO A 26 -8.41 3.25 -1.72
CA PRO A 26 -7.79 3.78 -2.91
C PRO A 26 -8.49 3.13 -4.10
N GLU A 27 -9.05 3.94 -4.98
CA GLU A 27 -9.58 3.45 -6.23
C GLU A 27 -8.42 2.82 -6.98
N PHE A 28 -8.54 1.53 -7.28
CA PHE A 28 -7.53 0.81 -8.07
C PHE A 28 -7.95 0.81 -9.53
N CYS A 29 -7.05 1.26 -10.39
CA CYS A 29 -7.20 1.25 -11.84
C CYS A 29 -6.36 0.10 -12.42
N MET A 30 -6.85 -0.46 -13.53
CA MET A 30 -6.11 -1.43 -14.33
C MET A 30 -5.49 -0.70 -15.52
N TYR A 31 -4.16 -0.61 -15.55
CA TYR A 31 -3.42 0.03 -16.62
C TYR A 31 -2.87 -1.00 -17.59
N ALA A 32 -3.11 -0.79 -18.89
CA ALA A 32 -2.54 -1.61 -19.94
C ALA A 32 -1.18 -1.03 -20.37
N CYS A 33 -0.10 -1.75 -20.09
CA CYS A 33 1.28 -1.36 -20.36
C CYS A 33 1.97 -2.41 -21.22
N ASN A 34 2.27 -2.12 -22.49
CA ASN A 34 3.07 -2.98 -23.40
C ASN A 34 2.72 -4.49 -23.37
N GLY A 35 1.43 -4.84 -23.18
CA GLY A 35 0.96 -6.22 -23.12
C GLY A 35 0.81 -6.81 -21.70
N MET A 36 1.15 -6.06 -20.65
CA MET A 36 0.88 -6.39 -19.25
C MET A 36 -0.24 -5.51 -18.69
N VAL A 37 -0.95 -6.05 -17.70
CA VAL A 37 -1.96 -5.32 -16.94
C VAL A 37 -1.44 -5.06 -15.53
N ILE A 38 -1.41 -3.79 -15.12
CA ILE A 38 -0.92 -3.35 -13.81
C ILE A 38 -2.08 -2.82 -12.99
N CYS A 39 -2.29 -3.36 -11.79
CA CYS A 39 -3.23 -2.83 -10.82
C CYS A 39 -2.50 -1.84 -9.91
N ALA A 40 -2.88 -0.56 -9.97
CA ALA A 40 -2.30 0.51 -9.15
C ALA A 40 -3.39 1.51 -8.72
N ALA A 41 -3.08 2.41 -7.78
CA ALA A 41 -3.98 3.49 -7.43
C ALA A 41 -4.25 4.36 -8.68
N CYS A 42 -5.51 4.71 -8.91
CA CYS A 42 -5.91 5.57 -10.01
C CYS A 42 -5.19 6.93 -9.89
N SER A 43 -4.48 7.31 -10.95
CA SER A 43 -3.73 8.54 -11.08
C SER A 43 -3.63 8.93 -12.55
N ASP A 44 -3.81 10.22 -12.85
CA ASP A 44 -3.59 10.80 -14.19
C ASP A 44 -2.10 10.84 -14.57
N ASP A 45 -1.22 10.79 -13.57
CA ASP A 45 0.24 10.81 -13.74
C ASP A 45 0.84 9.39 -13.81
N PHE A 46 0.00 8.34 -13.86
CA PHE A 46 0.48 6.97 -13.94
C PHE A 46 1.31 6.78 -15.22
N LYS A 47 2.53 6.25 -15.03
CA LYS A 47 3.42 5.87 -16.13
C LYS A 47 3.69 4.38 -16.03
N CYS A 48 3.57 3.71 -17.17
CA CYS A 48 4.01 2.33 -17.28
C CYS A 48 5.50 2.26 -16.89
N PRO A 49 5.91 1.25 -16.11
CA PRO A 49 7.33 0.99 -15.89
C PRO A 49 7.95 0.70 -17.25
N ASP A 50 9.04 1.40 -17.58
CA ASP A 50 9.84 1.07 -18.75
C ASP A 50 10.40 -0.34 -18.55
N ASP A 51 10.21 -1.21 -19.56
CA ASP A 51 10.60 -2.63 -19.59
C ASP A 51 12.14 -2.84 -19.59
N THR A 52 12.90 -1.99 -18.90
CA THR A 52 14.32 -2.20 -18.64
C THR A 52 14.49 -3.03 -17.38
N MET A 53 14.10 -4.31 -17.46
CA MET A 53 14.62 -5.35 -16.56
C MET A 53 15.88 -5.95 -17.16
#